data_AF-A0A1Y1MUE1-F1
#
_entry.id   AF-A0A1Y1MUE1-F1
#
_cell.length_a   1.000
_cell.length_b   1.000
_cell.length_c   1.000
_cell.angle_alpha   90.00
_cell.angle_beta   90.00
_cell.angle_gamma   90.00
#
_symmetry.space_group_name_H-M   'P 1'
#
loop_
_entity.id
_entity.type
_entity.pdbx_description
1 polymer ?
#
loop_
_entity_poly.entity_id
_entity_poly.type
_entity_poly.pdbx_seq_one_letter_code
_entity_poly.pdbx_strand_id
1 'polypeptide(L)'
;KDRMESTNLWKIVRKMPKGCLLHSHMDAMVNFDYLLDVLLSTPGIHMSSDRPLKGKDALENAAMNFRYKSSERTDGSLWEESYKPQTFILLTKAADEFPDGGRQGFLRWLKS
;
A
#
# COMPACT_ATOMS: atom_id res chain seq x y z
N LYS A 1 -3.48 -11.24 17.71
CA LYS A 1 -2.00 -11.21 17.59
C LYS A 1 -1.35 -10.91 18.94
N ASP A 2 -1.64 -9.77 19.53
CA ASP A 2 -0.97 -9.26 20.75
C ASP A 2 -1.07 -10.21 21.96
N ARG A 3 -2.24 -10.85 22.16
CA ARG A 3 -2.42 -11.88 23.20
C ARG A 3 -1.49 -13.08 23.03
N MET A 4 -1.24 -13.52 21.79
CA MET A 4 -0.32 -14.63 21.52
C MET A 4 1.12 -14.19 21.79
N GLU A 5 1.48 -12.98 21.35
CA GLU A 5 2.84 -12.45 21.44
C GLU A 5 3.33 -12.24 22.89
N SER A 6 2.40 -12.00 23.83
CA SER A 6 2.74 -11.86 25.25
C SER A 6 3.10 -13.18 25.95
N THR A 7 2.69 -14.33 25.39
CA THR A 7 2.85 -15.64 26.05
C THR A 7 4.31 -16.11 26.10
N ASN A 8 4.67 -16.81 27.18
CA ASN A 8 5.98 -17.46 27.27
C ASN A 8 6.16 -18.54 26.20
N LEU A 9 5.08 -19.24 25.83
CA LEU A 9 5.10 -20.23 24.75
C LEU A 9 5.53 -19.59 23.42
N TRP A 10 4.93 -18.46 23.04
CA TRP A 10 5.31 -17.76 21.81
C TRP A 10 6.78 -17.31 21.81
N LYS A 11 7.26 -16.79 22.95
CA LYS A 11 8.67 -16.39 23.12
C LYS A 11 9.64 -17.57 22.94
N ILE A 12 9.26 -18.77 23.36
CA ILE A 12 10.04 -20.00 23.14
C ILE A 12 9.99 -20.41 21.66
N VAL A 13 8.78 -20.50 21.08
CA VAL A 13 8.58 -20.91 19.68
C VAL A 13 9.33 -20.00 18.71
N ARG A 14 9.44 -18.70 19.00
CA ARG A 14 10.23 -17.73 18.22
C ARG A 14 11.73 -18.02 18.18
N LYS A 15 12.27 -18.73 19.18
CA LYS A 15 13.71 -19.07 19.28
C LYS A 15 14.05 -20.44 18.71
N MET A 16 13.05 -21.30 18.48
CA MET A 16 13.27 -22.64 17.96
C MET A 16 13.70 -22.61 16.48
N PRO A 17 14.65 -23.45 16.05
CA PRO A 17 14.92 -23.64 14.63
C PRO A 17 13.76 -24.40 13.99
N LYS A 18 12.96 -23.72 13.17
CA LYS A 18 11.72 -24.28 12.58
C LYS A 18 11.95 -25.21 11.38
N GLY A 19 13.21 -25.42 10.97
CA GLY A 19 13.54 -26.16 9.76
C GLY A 19 13.26 -25.32 8.50
N CYS A 20 12.39 -25.82 7.62
CA CYS A 20 12.10 -25.21 6.32
C CYS A 20 10.64 -24.72 6.20
N LEU A 21 10.42 -23.67 5.41
CA LEU A 21 9.08 -23.21 5.00
C LEU A 21 8.75 -23.78 3.62
N LEU A 22 7.92 -24.83 3.58
CA LEU A 22 7.65 -25.59 2.34
C LEU A 22 6.43 -25.10 1.56
N HIS A 23 5.58 -24.28 2.17
CA HIS A 23 4.39 -23.72 1.53
C HIS A 23 4.28 -22.24 1.90
N SER A 24 4.34 -21.39 0.89
CA SER A 24 4.32 -19.94 1.03
C SER A 24 4.07 -19.29 -0.33
N HIS A 25 3.33 -18.18 -0.32
CA HIS A 25 3.12 -17.33 -1.48
C HIS A 25 4.06 -16.12 -1.35
N MET A 26 5.02 -15.98 -2.27
CA MET A 26 6.13 -15.03 -2.17
C MET A 26 5.67 -13.58 -1.98
N ASP A 27 4.60 -13.20 -2.66
CA ASP A 27 3.95 -11.90 -2.61
C ASP A 27 3.30 -11.59 -1.25
N ALA A 28 2.98 -12.61 -0.45
CA ALA A 28 2.37 -12.48 0.88
C ALA A 28 3.35 -12.65 2.04
N MET A 29 4.67 -12.75 1.78
CA MET A 29 5.69 -12.99 2.82
C MET A 29 6.32 -11.74 3.39
N VAL A 30 6.06 -10.59 2.79
CA VAL A 30 6.73 -9.33 3.12
C VAL A 30 5.85 -8.51 4.06
N ASN A 31 6.46 -7.85 5.05
CA ASN A 31 5.74 -6.92 5.90
C ASN A 31 5.24 -5.73 5.07
N PHE A 32 3.95 -5.40 5.16
CA PHE A 32 3.35 -4.27 4.45
C PHE A 32 4.05 -2.94 4.72
N ASP A 33 4.53 -2.68 5.94
CA ASP A 33 5.27 -1.44 6.25
C ASP A 33 6.54 -1.35 5.40
N TYR A 34 7.32 -2.44 5.31
CA TYR A 34 8.49 -2.49 4.44
C TYR A 34 8.11 -2.38 2.96
N LEU A 35 7.06 -3.07 2.53
CA LEU A 35 6.61 -3.03 1.14
C LEU A 35 6.20 -1.62 0.71
N LEU A 36 5.43 -0.92 1.55
CA LEU A 36 4.98 0.45 1.30
C LEU A 36 6.15 1.45 1.32
N ASP A 37 7.12 1.27 2.20
CA ASP A 37 8.35 2.08 2.22
C ASP A 37 9.17 1.88 0.94
N VAL A 38 9.34 0.64 0.47
CA VAL A 38 9.99 0.35 -0.82
C VAL A 38 9.19 0.94 -1.97
N LEU A 39 7.87 0.81 -1.96
CA LEU A 39 6.99 1.33 -3.00
C LEU A 39 7.08 2.85 -3.13
N LEU A 40 7.13 3.58 -2.01
CA LEU A 40 7.27 5.04 -1.99
C LEU A 40 8.69 5.53 -2.27
N SER A 41 9.73 4.76 -1.90
CA SER A 41 11.13 5.12 -2.16
C SER A 41 11.61 4.77 -3.57
N THR A 42 10.91 3.88 -4.27
CA THR A 42 11.24 3.51 -5.65
C THR A 42 10.76 4.61 -6.63
N PRO A 43 11.67 5.29 -7.34
CA PRO A 43 11.29 6.33 -8.31
C PRO A 43 10.48 5.77 -9.48
N GLY A 44 9.58 6.57 -10.04
CA GLY A 44 8.77 6.19 -11.20
C GLY A 44 7.60 5.23 -10.90
N ILE A 45 7.30 4.92 -9.64
CA ILE A 45 6.08 4.19 -9.29
C ILE A 45 4.87 5.12 -9.41
N HIS A 46 3.83 4.65 -10.09
CA HIS A 46 2.57 5.33 -10.28
C HIS A 46 1.42 4.50 -9.74
N MET A 47 0.32 5.17 -9.41
CA MET A 47 -0.94 4.60 -8.97
C MET A 47 -2.06 4.96 -9.93
N SER A 48 -2.98 4.03 -10.17
CA SER A 48 -4.24 4.28 -10.84
C SER A 48 -5.39 3.59 -10.12
N SER A 49 -6.61 4.01 -10.44
CA SER A 49 -7.86 3.46 -9.92
C SER A 49 -8.87 3.25 -11.05
N ASP A 50 -9.82 2.34 -10.86
CA ASP A 50 -10.96 2.16 -11.77
C ASP A 50 -11.98 3.31 -11.69
N ARG A 51 -11.89 4.16 -10.66
CA ARG A 51 -12.78 5.31 -10.43
C ARG A 51 -12.09 6.45 -9.66
N PRO A 52 -12.64 7.68 -9.67
CA PRO A 52 -12.21 8.74 -8.76
C PRO A 52 -12.25 8.27 -7.30
N LEU A 53 -11.16 8.48 -6.56
CA LEU A 53 -11.01 8.10 -5.15
C LEU A 53 -11.54 9.21 -4.23
N LYS A 54 -12.73 9.70 -4.52
CA LYS A 54 -13.39 10.74 -3.73
C LYS A 54 -14.48 10.14 -2.85
N GLY A 55 -14.33 10.31 -1.55
CA GLY A 55 -15.28 9.81 -0.55
C GLY A 55 -15.01 8.38 -0.10
N LYS A 56 -15.66 7.98 1.00
CA LYS A 56 -15.36 6.73 1.71
C LYS A 56 -15.66 5.47 0.90
N ASP A 57 -16.77 5.45 0.18
CA ASP A 57 -17.16 4.30 -0.65
C ASP A 57 -16.11 3.99 -1.72
N ALA A 58 -15.62 5.03 -2.41
CA ALA A 58 -14.58 4.85 -3.42
C ALA A 58 -13.25 4.39 -2.80
N LEU A 59 -12.89 4.90 -1.62
CA LEU A 59 -11.68 4.48 -0.92
C LEU A 59 -11.74 3.02 -0.45
N GLU A 60 -12.93 2.49 -0.16
CA GLU A 60 -13.13 1.11 0.30
C GLU A 60 -13.25 0.12 -0.86
N ASN A 61 -13.89 0.52 -1.96
CA ASN A 61 -14.32 -0.41 -3.02
C ASN A 61 -13.57 -0.26 -4.36
N ALA A 62 -12.72 0.75 -4.54
CA ALA A 62 -12.02 0.95 -5.80
C ALA A 62 -10.91 -0.09 -6.03
N ALA A 63 -10.77 -0.50 -7.30
CA ALA A 63 -9.68 -1.36 -7.74
C ALA A 63 -8.44 -0.52 -8.06
N MET A 64 -7.43 -0.62 -7.20
CA MET A 64 -6.17 0.11 -7.35
C MET A 64 -5.12 -0.69 -8.11
N ASN A 65 -4.28 0.00 -8.88
CA ASN A 65 -3.15 -0.59 -9.57
C ASN A 65 -1.89 0.26 -9.33
N PHE A 66 -0.77 -0.43 -9.13
CA PHE A 66 0.55 0.19 -9.02
C PHE A 66 1.44 -0.27 -10.17
N ARG A 67 2.17 0.65 -10.79
CA ARG A 67 3.05 0.31 -11.91
C ARG A 67 4.21 1.28 -12.05
N TYR A 68 5.38 0.75 -12.38
CA TYR A 68 6.51 1.56 -12.82
C TYR A 68 6.23 2.19 -14.19
N LYS A 69 6.53 3.49 -14.32
CA LYS A 69 6.55 4.22 -15.58
C LYS A 69 7.84 5.03 -15.63
N SER A 70 8.52 4.99 -16.78
CA SER A 70 9.77 5.73 -17.00
C SER A 70 9.56 7.24 -17.05
N SER A 71 8.41 7.69 -17.57
CA SER A 71 8.02 9.09 -17.56
C SER A 71 7.09 9.34 -16.39
N GLU A 72 7.44 10.31 -15.55
CA GLU A 72 6.59 10.74 -14.46
C GLU A 72 5.36 11.48 -15.00
N ARG A 73 4.21 11.18 -14.41
CA ARG A 73 2.96 11.91 -14.63
C ARG A 73 2.51 12.57 -13.35
N THR A 74 2.54 13.89 -13.32
CA THR A 74 2.10 14.72 -12.20
C THR A 74 0.89 15.58 -12.55
N ASP A 75 0.31 15.49 -13.74
CA ASP A 75 -0.95 16.15 -14.09
C ASP A 75 -2.17 15.38 -13.58
N GLY A 76 -3.12 16.08 -12.97
CA GLY A 76 -4.34 15.50 -12.41
C GLY A 76 -4.16 14.94 -10.98
N SER A 77 -5.27 14.50 -10.38
CA SER A 77 -5.32 13.95 -9.02
C SER A 77 -6.31 12.79 -8.98
N LEU A 78 -6.00 11.72 -8.24
CA LEU A 78 -6.94 10.61 -8.04
C LEU A 78 -8.09 10.99 -7.10
N TRP A 79 -7.91 12.04 -6.30
CA TRP A 79 -8.80 12.46 -5.23
C TRP A 79 -9.95 13.36 -5.72
N GLU A 80 -9.91 13.74 -7.00
CA GLU A 80 -10.86 14.65 -7.64
C GLU A 80 -11.84 13.90 -8.55
N GLU A 81 -13.08 14.39 -8.66
CA GLU A 81 -14.10 13.79 -9.54
C GLU A 81 -13.73 13.85 -11.02
N SER A 82 -12.87 14.80 -11.39
CA SER A 82 -12.34 14.95 -12.75
C SER A 82 -11.31 13.88 -13.13
N TYR A 83 -10.91 13.02 -12.18
CA TYR A 83 -10.01 11.90 -12.44
C TYR A 83 -10.56 10.98 -13.53
N LYS A 84 -9.74 10.72 -14.55
CA LYS A 84 -10.07 9.73 -15.59
C LYS A 84 -9.63 8.34 -15.13
N PRO A 85 -10.55 7.35 -15.04
CA PRO A 85 -10.21 5.97 -14.70
C PRO A 85 -9.00 5.42 -15.44
N GLN A 86 -8.23 4.58 -14.75
CA GLN A 86 -7.02 3.93 -15.26
C GLN A 86 -5.89 4.89 -15.69
N THR A 87 -5.98 6.17 -15.30
CA THR A 87 -4.89 7.13 -15.49
C THR A 87 -3.86 6.97 -14.38
N PHE A 88 -2.62 6.67 -14.75
CA PHE A 88 -1.51 6.51 -13.81
C PHE A 88 -0.95 7.87 -13.40
N ILE A 89 -0.96 8.16 -12.11
CA ILE A 89 -0.38 9.38 -11.51
C ILE A 89 0.78 8.97 -10.60
N LEU A 90 1.83 9.79 -10.52
CA LEU A 90 3.00 9.52 -9.68
C LEU A 90 2.56 9.23 -8.25
N LEU A 91 3.03 8.11 -7.69
CA LEU A 91 2.56 7.60 -6.40
C LEU A 91 2.90 8.55 -5.26
N THR A 92 4.11 9.10 -5.23
CA THR A 92 4.54 10.03 -4.18
C THR A 92 3.66 11.27 -4.14
N LYS A 93 3.32 11.82 -5.31
CA LYS A 93 2.34 12.90 -5.46
C LYS A 93 0.97 12.50 -4.89
N ALA A 94 0.43 11.36 -5.34
CA ALA A 94 -0.86 10.88 -4.87
C ALA A 94 -0.88 10.73 -3.34
N ALA A 95 0.15 10.13 -2.76
CA ALA A 95 0.28 9.97 -1.32
C ALA A 95 0.35 11.30 -0.58
N ASP A 96 1.11 12.27 -1.09
CA ASP A 96 1.26 13.59 -0.47
C ASP A 96 -0.03 14.42 -0.50
N GLU A 97 -0.79 14.33 -1.61
CA GLU A 97 -2.05 15.04 -1.81
C GLU A 97 -3.26 14.34 -1.18
N PHE A 98 -3.07 13.23 -0.47
CA PHE A 98 -4.17 12.49 0.13
C PHE A 98 -4.97 13.37 1.11
N PRO A 99 -6.30 13.48 0.95
CA PRO A 99 -7.11 14.49 1.65
C PRO A 99 -7.14 14.28 3.16
N ASP A 100 -7.10 13.04 3.65
CA ASP A 100 -7.25 12.71 5.07
C ASP A 100 -5.90 12.53 5.78
N GLY A 101 -5.11 13.61 5.83
CA GLY A 101 -3.84 13.66 6.58
C GLY A 101 -2.60 13.35 5.76
N GLY A 102 -2.64 13.59 4.44
CA GLY A 102 -1.50 13.48 3.53
C GLY A 102 -0.88 12.09 3.52
N ARG A 103 0.44 12.01 3.31
CA ARG A 103 1.17 10.74 3.17
C ARG A 103 0.93 9.76 4.32
N GLN A 104 0.86 10.24 5.56
CA GLN A 104 0.61 9.38 6.72
C GLN A 104 -0.83 8.84 6.72
N GLY A 105 -1.80 9.64 6.29
CA GLY A 105 -3.17 9.21 6.07
C GLY A 105 -3.27 8.15 4.98
N PHE A 106 -2.61 8.39 3.85
CA PHE A 106 -2.56 7.47 2.72
C PHE A 106 -2.02 6.09 3.13
N LEU A 107 -0.91 6.05 3.88
CA LEU A 107 -0.34 4.80 4.37
C LEU A 107 -1.24 4.06 5.36
N ARG A 108 -2.01 4.78 6.19
CA ARG A 108 -2.99 4.15 7.08
C ARG A 108 -4.16 3.56 6.28
N TRP A 109 -4.64 4.28 5.27
CA TRP A 109 -5.71 3.82 4.40
C TRP A 109 -5.31 2.59 3.57
N LEU A 110 -4.11 2.54 3.00
CA LEU A 110 -3.65 1.35 2.27
C LEU A 110 -3.52 0.08 3.15
N LYS A 111 -3.48 0.24 4.48
CA LYS A 111 -3.36 -0.85 5.45
C LYS A 111 -4.68 -1.21 6.13
N SER A 112 -5.76 -0.46 5.90
CA SER A 112 -7.09 -0.71 6.48
C SER A 112 -7.82 -1.80 5.71
#